data_AF-A0A8T5MDL1-F1
#
_entry.id   AF-A0A8T5MDL1-F1
#
_cell.length_a   1.000
_cell.length_b   1.000
_cell.length_c   1.000
_cell.angle_alpha   90.00
_cell.angle_beta   90.00
_cell.angle_gamma   90.00
#
_symmetry.space_group_name_H-M   'P 1'
#
loop_
_entity.id
_entity.type
_entity.pdbx_description
1 polymer ?
#
loop_
_entity_poly.entity_id
_entity_poly.type
_entity_poly.pdbx_seq_one_letter_code
_entity_poly.pdbx_strand_id
1 'polypeptide(L)' 'MRAKTGNPAPGPGANAIVKSISREGFKILNILDMTRFPRGGPKKKGGRRGRRP' A
#
# COMPACT_ATOMS: atom_id res chain seq x y z
N MET A 1 2.65 -2.80 -1.24
CA MET A 1 3.32 -2.23 -0.06
C MET A 1 2.32 -1.37 0.71
N ARG A 2 1.66 -1.86 1.76
CA ARG A 2 0.53 -1.10 2.36
C ARG A 2 0.98 -0.12 3.43
N ALA A 3 0.24 0.99 3.55
CA ALA A 3 0.36 1.87 4.70
C ALA A 3 -0.12 1.17 6.00
N LYS A 4 0.53 1.49 7.13
CA LYS A 4 0.22 0.96 8.47
C LYS A 4 -1.25 1.16 8.87
N THR A 5 -1.91 2.17 8.31
CA THR A 5 -3.31 2.54 8.54
C THR A 5 -4.34 1.62 7.87
N GLY A 6 -3.93 0.56 7.18
CA GLY A 6 -4.85 -0.34 6.47
C GLY A 6 -5.44 0.27 5.19
N ASN A 7 -4.90 1.41 4.75
CA ASN A 7 -5.22 2.02 3.45
C ASN A 7 -4.71 1.11 2.32
N PRO A 8 -5.49 0.79 1.28
CA PRO A 8 -5.01 0.07 0.10
C PRO A 8 -3.90 0.82 -0.65
N ALA A 9 -3.78 2.14 -0.48
CA ALA A 9 -2.72 2.89 -1.14
C ALA A 9 -1.30 2.42 -0.71
N PRO A 10 -0.33 2.49 -1.63
CA PRO A 10 1.06 2.23 -1.31
C PRO A 10 1.56 3.10 -0.14
N GLY A 11 2.31 2.50 0.77
CA GLY A 11 2.96 3.21 1.86
C GLY A 11 4.03 4.18 1.36
N PRO A 12 4.42 5.18 2.16
CA PRO A 12 5.35 6.24 1.75
C PRO A 12 6.73 5.71 1.30
N GLY A 13 7.17 4.57 1.83
CA GLY A 13 8.43 3.95 1.44
C GLY A 13 8.42 3.23 0.08
N ALA A 14 7.27 3.07 -0.57
CA ALA A 14 7.16 2.25 -1.76
C ALA A 14 7.99 2.79 -2.93
N ASN A 15 7.86 4.08 -3.19
CA ASN A 15 8.61 4.74 -4.25
C ASN A 15 10.12 4.82 -3.93
N ALA A 16 10.47 4.93 -2.65
CA ALA A 16 11.87 4.97 -2.22
C ALA A 16 12.58 3.63 -2.51
N ILE A 17 11.91 2.50 -2.26
CA ILE A 17 12.45 1.16 -2.53
C ILE A 17 12.63 0.93 -4.04
N VAL A 18 11.63 1.30 -4.85
CA VAL A 18 11.76 1.19 -6.32
C VAL A 18 12.97 2.00 -6.80
N LYS A 19 13.14 3.22 -6.26
CA LYS A 19 14.26 4.10 -6.62
C LYS A 19 15.62 3.55 -6.18
N SER A 20 15.74 2.93 -5.01
CA SER A 20 16.99 2.33 -4.55
C SER A 20 17.38 1.14 -5.42
N ILE A 21 16.42 0.26 -5.72
CA ILE A 21 16.63 -0.91 -6.59
C ILE A 21 17.06 -0.48 -8.00
N SER A 22 16.40 0.53 -8.58
CA SER A 22 16.82 1.07 -9.89
C SER A 22 18.23 1.68 -9.85
N ARG A 23 18.64 2.27 -8.73
CA ARG A 23 19.97 2.88 -8.57
C ARG A 23 21.07 1.83 -8.40
N GLU A 24 20.78 0.70 -7.77
CA GLU A 24 21.71 -0.42 -7.58
C GLU A 24 21.99 -1.20 -8.89
N GLY A 25 21.32 -0.85 -9.99
CA GLY A 25 21.59 -1.40 -11.32
C GLY A 25 20.65 -2.53 -11.75
N PHE A 26 19.61 -2.83 -10.97
CA PHE A 26 18.59 -3.78 -11.37
C PHE A 26 17.72 -3.22 -12.51
N LYS A 27 17.61 -3.97 -13.61
CA LYS A 27 16.67 -3.67 -14.70
C LYS A 27 15.26 -4.12 -14.31
N ILE A 28 14.42 -3.19 -13.92
CA ILE A 28 13.01 -3.45 -13.59
C ILE A 28 12.23 -3.59 -14.90
N LEU A 29 11.68 -4.78 -15.14
CA LEU A 29 10.93 -5.08 -16.37
C LEU A 29 9.46 -4.65 -16.28
N ASN A 30 8.82 -4.87 -15.12
CA ASN A 30 7.42 -4.54 -14.89
C ASN A 30 7.17 -4.25 -13.42
N ILE A 31 6.25 -3.32 -13.16
CA ILE A 31 5.75 -2.99 -11.82
C ILE A 31 4.25 -3.23 -11.82
N LEU A 32 3.78 -4.11 -10.94
CA LEU A 32 2.36 -4.51 -10.85
C LEU A 32 1.85 -4.25 -9.44
N ASP A 33 0.63 -3.71 -9.33
CA ASP A 33 -0.06 -3.58 -8.05
C ASP A 33 -0.92 -4.81 -7.75
N MET A 34 -0.42 -5.68 -6.87
CA MET A 34 -1.12 -6.89 -6.40
C MET A 34 -1.82 -6.67 -5.05
N THR A 35 -2.19 -5.43 -4.74
CA THR A 35 -2.90 -5.12 -3.50
C THR A 35 -4.25 -5.84 -3.45
N ARG A 36 -4.43 -6.72 -2.47
CA ARG A 36 -5.66 -7.52 -2.32
C ARG A 36 -6.88 -6.64 -2.05
N PHE A 37 -7.87 -6.68 -2.92
CA PHE A 37 -9.16 -6.04 -2.72
C PHE A 37 -10.22 -7.06 -2.29
N PRO A 38 -10.92 -6.85 -1.16
CA PRO A 38 -11.97 -7.75 -0.71
C PRO A 38 -13.24 -7.54 -1.54
N ARG A 39 -13.90 -8.63 -1.95
CA ARG A 39 -15.23 -8.60 -2.61
C ARG A 39 -16.34 -8.48 -1.56
N GLY A 40 -16.29 -7.40 -0.78
CA GLY A 40 -17.06 -7.27 0.46
C GLY A 40 -16.32 -7.86 1.66
N GLY A 41 -16.71 -7.45 2.87
CA GLY A 41 -16.03 -7.88 4.08
C GLY A 41 -16.64 -7.28 5.34
N PRO A 42 -16.16 -7.73 6.52
CA PRO A 42 -16.65 -7.24 7.80
C PRO A 42 -16.41 -5.73 7.94
N LYS A 43 -17.21 -5.11 8.82
CA LYS A 43 -17.14 -3.66 9.09
C LYS A 43 -15.71 -3.23 9.43
N LYS A 44 -15.23 -2.18 8.76
CA LYS A 44 -13.91 -1.60 9.01
C LYS A 44 -13.79 -1.08 10.46
N LYS A 45 -12.57 -1.12 11.01
CA LYS A 45 -12.25 -0.56 12.33
C LYS A 45 -12.57 0.94 12.36
N GLY A 46 -13.19 1.42 13.46
CA GLY A 46 -13.53 2.84 13.66
C GLY A 46 -15.01 3.11 13.99
N GLY A 47 -15.88 2.11 13.97
CA GLY A 47 -17.30 2.29 14.32
C GLY A 47 -18.05 3.20 13.33
N ARG A 48 -19.24 3.68 13.70
CA ARG A 48 -20.08 4.53 12.81
C ARG A 48 -19.49 5.92 12.60
N ARG A 49 -18.84 6.47 13.63
CA ARG A 49 -18.33 7.85 13.64
C ARG A 49 -16.86 7.95 13.19
N GLY A 50 -16.20 6.83 12.92
CA GLY A 50 -14.82 6.80 12.44
C GLY A 50 -13.80 7.23 13.48
N ARG A 51 -12.57 7.48 13.00
CA ARG A 51 -11.49 8.05 13.82
C ARG A 51 -11.81 9.53 14.06
N ARG A 52 -11.86 9.92 15.32
CA ARG A 52 -11.95 11.33 15.73
C ARG A 52 -10.55 11.85 16.04
N PRO A 53 -10.26 13.13 15.75
CA PRO A 53 -9.07 13.79 16.26
C PRO A 53 -9.06 13.80 17.79
#